data_AF-A0A2S3U0N2-F1
#
_entry.id   AF-A0A2S3U0N2-F1
#
_cell.length_a   1.000
_cell.length_b   1.000
_cell.length_c   1.000
_cell.angle_alpha   90.00
_cell.angle_beta   90.00
_cell.angle_gamma   90.00
#
_symmetry.space_group_name_H-M   'P 1'
#
loop_
_entity.id
_entity.type
_entity.pdbx_description
1 polymer ?
#
loop_
_entity_poly.entity_id
_entity_poly.type
_entity_poly.pdbx_seq_one_letter_code
_entity_poly.pdbx_strand_id
1 'polypeptide(L)'
;MKLIRLRIENDAMDIAYHPVSGQAATAHYLIAYNSDQTIGENLENIKVRLAGLQFDAAILENGLSYPFSDTIVGVNYDRIDVGLALTNLLNIPVVSQAAVDQLGLAAAVKAKSAYLKWHLDYYGQYHGVRNNGQEAMLTIGNGYFGLRGAFLESHADKDNYPGTYVAGVYDQTTTTVHDHQVKNEDLVNLPNAQFMTFGIDHQTPFTLNEHDLQDAYRSLDLKTGLLTTTKLIQLASGHQLRIRSQKVANMRDWHRYSIRYQVTPLNFAGSLQIYTEIDGSVVNSNVSRYNVFDQHHLKTMGIETAANTVYLSGQTKSSHINYTIGAKLTSPDVPAIENFNSTQQPQGVQQTVSLAVEAGKTYTFDKNVVIATSNDHSDPQLTHVQAELDQSSFDNTVTTSKDYWEATWRATDIKIRGDITSQRLLRVNIYHSFVSAAAIESGQLDASVGARGLHGEAYRGHVFWDEMFILPFYTLHRPELAKQLLAYRYRRLPMARKNAEAEGYAGAMYPWQSASKGDEQSQFTHLNPITKTWDPDNSRLQRHVSLDIAYNVWFYYHVTQDRDFLTHYGMEMLLSIAAFGSVKQIMTKLMAVITLVGSWDQMNSMKTIQTARPLD
;
A
#
# COMPACT_ATOMS: atom_id res chain seq x y z
N MET A 1 33.56 -18.45 1.29
CA MET A 1 32.76 -17.22 1.10
C MET A 1 33.70 -16.14 0.59
N LYS A 2 33.40 -15.57 -0.57
CA LYS A 2 34.08 -14.42 -1.16
C LYS A 2 33.45 -13.15 -0.55
N LEU A 3 34.26 -12.23 -0.04
CA LEU A 3 33.78 -11.11 0.76
C LEU A 3 34.35 -9.79 0.28
N ILE A 4 33.58 -8.74 0.54
CA ILE A 4 34.08 -7.37 0.54
C ILE A 4 34.01 -6.86 1.98
N ARG A 5 35.08 -6.24 2.46
CA ARG A 5 35.08 -5.46 3.70
C ARG A 5 35.05 -3.99 3.33
N LEU A 6 34.19 -3.25 4.01
CA LEU A 6 33.88 -1.85 3.74
C LEU A 6 34.12 -1.06 5.01
N ARG A 7 34.84 0.05 4.86
CA ARG A 7 34.97 1.07 5.89
C ARG A 7 34.64 2.42 5.25
N ILE A 8 33.58 3.06 5.73
CA ILE A 8 33.06 4.31 5.17
C ILE A 8 33.48 5.45 6.09
N GLU A 9 34.47 6.22 5.68
CA GLU A 9 34.92 7.41 6.39
C GLU A 9 34.21 8.65 5.86
N ASN A 10 34.42 9.81 6.50
CA ASN A 10 33.73 11.05 6.14
C ASN A 10 34.00 11.51 4.71
N ASP A 11 35.21 11.28 4.19
CA ASP A 11 35.72 11.77 2.91
C ASP A 11 36.16 10.66 1.95
N ALA A 12 36.06 9.39 2.35
CA ALA A 12 36.46 8.26 1.51
C ALA A 12 35.77 6.94 1.90
N MET A 13 35.75 6.00 0.96
CA MET A 13 35.27 4.63 1.15
C MET A 13 36.42 3.67 0.87
N ASP A 14 36.86 2.94 1.89
CA ASP A 14 37.90 1.90 1.80
C ASP A 14 37.23 0.53 1.63
N ILE A 15 37.72 -0.21 0.64
CA ILE A 15 37.13 -1.46 0.17
C ILE A 15 38.24 -2.49 0.01
N ALA A 16 38.15 -3.57 0.78
CA ALA A 16 39.07 -4.70 0.68
C ALA A 16 38.34 -5.94 0.16
N TYR A 17 38.86 -6.56 -0.91
CA TYR A 17 38.29 -7.78 -1.49
C TYR A 17 39.03 -9.03 -1.01
N HIS A 18 38.29 -9.95 -0.42
CA HIS A 18 38.77 -11.22 0.10
C HIS A 18 38.14 -12.39 -0.67
N PRO A 19 38.83 -12.98 -1.67
CA PRO A 19 38.30 -14.12 -2.42
C PRO A 19 38.18 -15.38 -1.56
N VAL A 20 38.92 -15.46 -0.44
CA VAL A 20 38.82 -16.52 0.55
C VAL A 20 38.71 -15.89 1.94
N SER A 21 37.58 -16.09 2.61
CA SER A 21 37.36 -15.64 3.99
C SER A 21 38.48 -16.11 4.92
N GLY A 22 38.99 -15.20 5.75
CA GLY A 22 40.10 -15.46 6.70
C GLY A 22 41.51 -15.31 6.11
N GLN A 23 41.65 -15.08 4.80
CA GLN A 23 42.92 -14.76 4.16
C GLN A 23 43.08 -13.25 3.92
N ALA A 24 44.30 -12.81 3.63
CA ALA A 24 44.60 -11.43 3.25
C ALA A 24 43.78 -11.01 2.01
N ALA A 25 43.45 -9.73 1.93
CA ALA A 25 42.79 -9.18 0.76
C ALA A 25 43.72 -9.26 -0.46
N THR A 26 43.13 -9.53 -1.63
CA THR A 26 43.87 -9.59 -2.90
C THR A 26 43.75 -8.29 -3.69
N ALA A 27 42.85 -7.40 -3.30
CA ALA A 27 42.69 -6.07 -3.87
C ALA A 27 42.18 -5.10 -2.82
N HIS A 28 42.63 -3.84 -2.92
CA HIS A 28 42.21 -2.73 -2.09
C HIS A 28 41.84 -1.56 -2.99
N TYR A 29 40.72 -0.91 -2.69
CA TYR A 29 40.23 0.26 -3.42
C TYR A 29 39.90 1.36 -2.42
N LEU A 30 40.46 2.54 -2.65
CA LEU A 30 40.09 3.76 -1.95
C LEU A 30 39.31 4.65 -2.92
N ILE A 31 38.06 4.95 -2.58
CA ILE A 31 37.18 5.82 -3.38
C ILE A 31 36.99 7.11 -2.59
N ALA A 32 37.49 8.23 -3.12
CA ALA A 32 37.24 9.54 -2.52
C ALA A 32 35.76 9.91 -2.65
N TYR A 33 35.20 10.49 -1.59
CA TYR A 33 33.85 11.04 -1.61
C TYR A 33 33.83 12.33 -2.43
N ASN A 34 32.90 12.42 -3.38
CA ASN A 34 32.66 13.61 -4.16
C ASN A 34 31.49 14.40 -3.54
N SER A 35 31.78 15.56 -2.97
CA SER A 35 30.78 16.45 -2.37
C SER A 35 29.79 17.05 -3.38
N ASP A 36 30.14 17.04 -4.67
CA ASP A 36 29.26 17.51 -5.75
C ASP A 36 28.26 16.43 -6.20
N GLN A 37 28.37 15.21 -5.65
CA GLN A 37 27.50 14.08 -5.92
C GLN A 37 26.63 13.75 -4.71
N THR A 38 25.44 13.20 -4.96
CA THR A 38 24.61 12.62 -3.90
C THR A 38 25.31 11.40 -3.29
N ILE A 39 24.92 11.03 -2.06
CA ILE A 39 25.47 9.82 -1.41
C ILE A 39 25.20 8.56 -2.27
N GLY A 40 24.04 8.49 -2.93
CA GLY A 40 23.70 7.38 -3.83
C GLY A 40 24.66 7.27 -5.02
N GLU A 41 24.96 8.38 -5.68
CA GLU A 41 25.93 8.42 -6.79
C GLU A 41 27.34 8.06 -6.33
N ASN A 42 27.74 8.50 -5.13
CA ASN A 42 29.00 8.10 -4.54
C ASN A 42 29.08 6.58 -4.32
N LEU A 43 27.98 5.95 -3.84
CA LEU A 43 27.92 4.50 -3.65
C LEU A 43 27.93 3.72 -4.97
N GLU A 44 27.44 4.27 -6.09
CA GLU A 44 27.56 3.63 -7.41
C GLU A 44 29.02 3.42 -7.84
N ASN A 45 29.94 4.29 -7.40
CA ASN A 45 31.37 4.11 -7.68
C ASN A 45 31.92 2.81 -7.08
N ILE A 46 31.34 2.31 -5.98
CA ILE A 46 31.69 1.00 -5.41
C ILE A 46 31.42 -0.11 -6.42
N LYS A 47 30.23 -0.11 -7.04
CA LYS A 47 29.85 -1.09 -8.06
C LYS A 47 30.78 -1.05 -9.27
N VAL A 48 31.19 0.14 -9.71
CA VAL A 48 32.16 0.31 -10.80
C VAL A 48 33.51 -0.31 -10.46
N ARG A 49 34.04 -0.07 -9.26
CA ARG A 49 35.34 -0.62 -8.83
C ARG A 49 35.32 -2.13 -8.62
N LEU A 50 34.18 -2.68 -8.24
CA LEU A 50 34.00 -4.11 -8.02
C LEU A 50 33.60 -4.88 -9.29
N ALA A 51 33.46 -4.21 -10.44
CA ALA A 51 33.07 -4.83 -11.69
C ALA A 51 34.01 -5.98 -12.07
N GLY A 52 33.43 -7.15 -12.38
CA GLY A 52 34.18 -8.37 -12.71
C GLY A 52 34.61 -9.23 -11.52
N LEU A 53 34.49 -8.73 -10.28
CA LEU A 53 34.70 -9.54 -9.08
C LEU A 53 33.43 -10.31 -8.71
N GLN A 54 33.60 -11.42 -8.00
CA GLN A 54 32.49 -12.19 -7.44
C GLN A 54 32.58 -12.20 -5.92
N PHE A 55 31.47 -11.93 -5.26
CA PHE A 55 31.38 -11.83 -3.81
C PHE A 55 30.01 -12.30 -3.34
N ASP A 56 29.98 -12.96 -2.19
CA ASP A 56 28.77 -13.59 -1.63
C ASP A 56 28.09 -12.67 -0.60
N ALA A 57 28.87 -11.79 0.04
CA ALA A 57 28.42 -10.87 1.09
C ALA A 57 29.41 -9.71 1.27
N ALA A 58 28.97 -8.66 1.97
CA ALA A 58 29.86 -7.61 2.43
C ALA A 58 29.79 -7.41 3.95
N ILE A 59 30.91 -6.99 4.55
CA ILE A 59 31.01 -6.65 5.97
C ILE A 59 31.29 -5.15 6.07
N LEU A 60 30.43 -4.42 6.77
CA LEU A 60 30.67 -3.03 7.14
C LEU A 60 31.38 -2.97 8.49
N GLU A 61 32.60 -2.46 8.50
CA GLU A 61 33.51 -2.51 9.64
C GLU A 61 33.24 -1.44 10.70
N ASN A 62 32.67 -0.30 10.30
CA ASN A 62 32.49 0.88 11.14
C ASN A 62 31.03 1.34 11.25
N GLY A 63 30.08 0.40 11.18
CA GLY A 63 28.66 0.68 11.37
C GLY A 63 28.35 1.24 12.78
N LEU A 64 27.54 2.28 12.82
CA LEU A 64 26.97 2.86 14.03
C LEU A 64 25.81 1.98 14.54
N SER A 65 25.73 1.82 15.85
CA SER A 65 24.68 1.03 16.49
C SER A 65 23.40 1.86 16.64
N TYR A 66 22.46 1.71 15.70
CA TYR A 66 21.11 2.26 15.83
C TYR A 66 20.13 1.17 16.29
N PRO A 67 19.01 1.54 16.95
CA PRO A 67 17.99 0.57 17.38
C PRO A 67 17.33 -0.23 16.24
N PHE A 68 17.45 0.24 14.99
CA PHE A 68 16.78 -0.31 13.82
C PHE A 68 17.75 -0.80 12.72
N SER A 69 19.03 -0.42 12.78
CA SER A 69 20.04 -0.87 11.84
C SER A 69 21.42 -0.77 12.45
N ASP A 70 22.27 -1.75 12.17
CA ASP A 70 23.68 -1.77 12.55
C ASP A 70 24.60 -1.45 11.36
N THR A 71 24.02 -1.05 10.22
CA THR A 71 24.74 -0.73 8.99
C THR A 71 24.64 0.73 8.58
N ILE A 72 24.33 1.62 9.54
CA ILE A 72 24.31 3.06 9.36
C ILE A 72 25.71 3.63 9.60
N VAL A 73 26.13 4.57 8.79
CA VAL A 73 27.40 5.31 8.95
C VAL A 73 27.18 6.80 8.74
N GLY A 74 28.09 7.60 9.29
CA GLY A 74 28.21 9.00 8.94
C GLY A 74 29.11 9.16 7.72
N VAL A 75 28.69 9.98 6.74
CA VAL A 75 29.52 10.38 5.59
C VAL A 75 29.19 11.82 5.24
N ASN A 76 30.21 12.67 5.07
CA ASN A 76 30.03 14.11 4.78
C ASN A 76 29.01 14.81 5.71
N TYR A 77 29.06 14.51 7.02
CA TYR A 77 28.13 15.03 8.05
C TYR A 77 26.65 14.60 7.91
N ASP A 78 26.32 13.82 6.89
CA ASP A 78 25.04 13.13 6.73
C ASP A 78 25.11 11.70 7.25
N ARG A 79 23.94 11.05 7.36
CA ARG A 79 23.82 9.64 7.74
C ARG A 79 23.17 8.83 6.63
N ILE A 80 23.62 7.59 6.47
CA ILE A 80 23.04 6.63 5.51
C ILE A 80 23.12 5.20 6.03
N ASP A 81 22.08 4.42 5.80
CA ASP A 81 22.16 2.96 5.88
C ASP A 81 22.85 2.39 4.62
N VAL A 82 24.18 2.34 4.67
CA VAL A 82 25.01 1.81 3.57
C VAL A 82 24.73 0.33 3.33
N GLY A 83 24.39 -0.42 4.39
CA GLY A 83 24.04 -1.83 4.24
C GLY A 83 22.80 -2.01 3.38
N LEU A 84 21.74 -1.22 3.62
CA LEU A 84 20.53 -1.22 2.80
C LEU A 84 20.83 -0.76 1.37
N ALA A 85 21.56 0.34 1.20
CA ALA A 85 21.90 0.88 -0.12
C ALA A 85 22.71 -0.12 -0.96
N LEU A 86 23.78 -0.70 -0.41
CA LEU A 86 24.61 -1.68 -1.09
C LEU A 86 23.91 -3.01 -1.31
N THR A 87 23.03 -3.43 -0.39
CA THR A 87 22.19 -4.61 -0.63
C THR A 87 21.33 -4.42 -1.88
N ASN A 88 20.71 -3.25 -2.04
CA ASN A 88 19.89 -2.94 -3.21
C ASN A 88 20.73 -2.79 -4.48
N LEU A 89 21.94 -2.24 -4.36
CA LEU A 89 22.84 -1.99 -5.49
C LEU A 89 23.50 -3.26 -6.03
N LEU A 90 23.97 -4.14 -5.13
CA LEU A 90 24.81 -5.29 -5.43
C LEU A 90 24.08 -6.62 -5.30
N ASN A 91 22.86 -6.63 -4.75
CA ASN A 91 22.05 -7.82 -4.51
C ASN A 91 22.74 -8.88 -3.63
N ILE A 92 23.49 -8.44 -2.62
CA ILE A 92 24.17 -9.27 -1.63
C ILE A 92 23.77 -8.84 -0.22
N PRO A 93 23.82 -9.73 0.79
CA PRO A 93 23.66 -9.32 2.17
C PRO A 93 24.87 -8.51 2.63
N VAL A 94 24.60 -7.34 3.22
CA VAL A 94 25.60 -6.56 3.95
C VAL A 94 25.35 -6.69 5.45
N VAL A 95 26.37 -7.13 6.19
CA VAL A 95 26.31 -7.33 7.65
C VAL A 95 27.30 -6.39 8.34
N SER A 96 27.00 -5.99 9.58
CA SER A 96 27.96 -5.24 10.40
C SER A 96 29.05 -6.16 10.95
N GLN A 97 30.21 -5.60 11.28
CA GLN A 97 31.25 -6.32 12.02
C GLN A 97 30.73 -6.79 13.39
N ALA A 98 29.90 -5.98 14.08
CA ALA A 98 29.28 -6.36 15.35
C ALA A 98 28.42 -7.64 15.23
N ALA A 99 27.63 -7.78 14.16
CA ALA A 99 26.85 -8.98 13.89
C ALA A 99 27.74 -10.20 13.59
N VAL A 100 28.86 -9.98 12.89
CA VAL A 100 29.85 -11.03 12.63
C VAL A 100 30.52 -11.48 13.93
N ASP A 101 30.87 -10.56 14.82
CA ASP A 101 31.51 -10.86 16.10
C ASP A 101 30.54 -11.62 17.04
N GLN A 102 29.25 -11.26 17.01
CA GLN A 102 28.23 -11.90 17.85
C GLN A 102 27.80 -13.29 17.36
N LEU A 103 27.59 -13.46 16.05
CA LEU A 103 26.97 -14.67 15.49
C LEU A 103 27.96 -15.56 14.73
N GLY A 104 29.12 -15.03 14.36
CA GLY A 104 29.98 -15.59 13.33
C GLY A 104 29.48 -15.25 11.91
N LEU A 105 30.41 -15.09 10.98
CA LEU A 105 30.15 -14.63 9.62
C LEU A 105 29.03 -15.41 8.90
N ALA A 106 29.11 -16.74 8.89
CA ALA A 106 28.16 -17.56 8.16
C ALA A 106 26.73 -17.42 8.69
N ALA A 107 26.57 -17.33 10.02
CA ALA A 107 25.26 -17.16 10.65
C ALA A 107 24.73 -15.74 10.44
N ALA A 108 25.57 -14.70 10.57
CA ALA A 108 25.19 -13.32 10.31
C ALA A 108 24.68 -13.11 8.87
N VAL A 109 25.44 -13.61 7.88
CA VAL A 109 25.07 -13.55 6.46
C VAL A 109 23.77 -14.29 6.18
N LYS A 110 23.59 -15.48 6.77
CA LYS A 110 22.35 -16.27 6.63
C LYS A 110 21.15 -15.54 7.23
N ALA A 111 21.31 -14.95 8.42
CA ALA A 111 20.27 -14.19 9.10
C ALA A 111 19.86 -12.94 8.30
N LYS A 112 20.83 -12.14 7.85
CA LYS A 112 20.58 -10.96 7.02
C LYS A 112 19.93 -11.33 5.68
N SER A 113 20.40 -12.39 5.00
CA SER A 113 19.77 -12.86 3.77
C SER A 113 18.34 -13.34 3.99
N ALA A 114 18.05 -14.00 5.11
CA ALA A 114 16.68 -14.40 5.46
C ALA A 114 15.78 -13.18 5.69
N TYR A 115 16.27 -12.18 6.43
CA TYR A 115 15.56 -10.92 6.70
C TYR A 115 15.25 -10.15 5.40
N LEU A 116 16.25 -9.92 4.56
CA LEU A 116 16.14 -9.14 3.33
C LEU A 116 15.14 -9.71 2.31
N LYS A 117 14.79 -10.99 2.41
CA LYS A 117 13.79 -11.65 1.54
C LYS A 117 12.35 -11.44 1.99
N TRP A 118 12.12 -10.85 3.15
CA TRP A 118 10.81 -10.67 3.77
C TRP A 118 10.52 -9.24 4.20
N HIS A 119 11.52 -8.35 4.21
CA HIS A 119 11.36 -6.97 4.63
C HIS A 119 11.50 -5.99 3.46
N LEU A 120 10.57 -5.04 3.40
CA LEU A 120 10.67 -3.87 2.55
C LEU A 120 11.04 -2.67 3.43
N ASP A 121 12.30 -2.26 3.33
CA ASP A 121 12.92 -1.27 4.21
C ASP A 121 13.22 0.05 3.49
N TYR A 122 12.97 1.15 4.19
CA TYR A 122 13.34 2.50 3.76
C TYR A 122 13.99 3.25 4.92
N TYR A 123 15.18 3.77 4.67
CA TYR A 123 15.88 4.68 5.57
C TYR A 123 15.83 6.11 5.01
N GLY A 124 15.66 7.08 5.91
CA GLY A 124 15.60 8.51 5.63
C GLY A 124 14.18 9.04 5.38
N GLN A 125 14.11 10.36 5.20
CA GLN A 125 12.91 11.08 4.81
C GLN A 125 12.91 11.32 3.29
N TYR A 126 11.75 11.21 2.68
CA TYR A 126 11.54 11.51 1.26
C TYR A 126 10.39 12.51 1.14
N HIS A 127 10.30 13.17 -0.02
CA HIS A 127 9.35 14.25 -0.27
C HIS A 127 8.55 14.01 -1.54
N GLY A 128 7.40 14.68 -1.64
CA GLY A 128 6.49 14.65 -2.79
C GLY A 128 6.19 13.25 -3.30
N VAL A 129 6.26 13.09 -4.63
CA VAL A 129 5.92 11.85 -5.33
C VAL A 129 6.70 10.63 -4.84
N ARG A 130 7.94 10.81 -4.37
CA ARG A 130 8.78 9.72 -3.89
C ARG A 130 8.29 9.20 -2.53
N ASN A 131 7.87 10.10 -1.63
CA ASN A 131 7.24 9.66 -0.38
C ASN A 131 5.87 9.06 -0.63
N ASN A 132 5.04 9.67 -1.49
CA ASN A 132 3.74 9.11 -1.86
C ASN A 132 3.85 7.68 -2.43
N GLY A 133 4.89 7.41 -3.21
CA GLY A 133 5.21 6.06 -3.68
C GLY A 133 5.59 5.10 -2.55
N GLN A 134 6.39 5.55 -1.58
CA GLN A 134 6.74 4.72 -0.41
C GLN A 134 5.55 4.44 0.48
N GLU A 135 4.70 5.43 0.74
CA GLU A 135 3.45 5.23 1.47
C GLU A 135 2.54 4.19 0.79
N ALA A 136 2.49 4.19 -0.54
CA ALA A 136 1.76 3.17 -1.31
C ALA A 136 2.40 1.79 -1.09
N MET A 137 3.72 1.66 -1.25
CA MET A 137 4.46 0.41 -1.04
C MET A 137 4.42 -0.11 0.41
N LEU A 138 4.15 0.76 1.38
CA LEU A 138 4.06 0.43 2.80
C LEU A 138 2.61 0.29 3.27
N THR A 139 1.63 0.28 2.35
CA THR A 139 0.21 0.06 2.68
C THR A 139 0.02 -1.27 3.41
N ILE A 140 -0.71 -1.21 4.51
CA ILE A 140 -1.26 -2.39 5.18
C ILE A 140 -2.75 -2.50 4.85
N GLY A 141 -3.29 -3.70 4.92
CA GLY A 141 -4.71 -3.93 4.65
C GLY A 141 -5.02 -5.41 4.54
N ASN A 142 -6.29 -5.72 4.29
CA ASN A 142 -6.82 -7.08 4.36
C ASN A 142 -7.86 -7.37 3.27
N GLY A 143 -7.95 -6.52 2.25
CA GLY A 143 -8.92 -6.63 1.16
C GLY A 143 -10.30 -6.05 1.47
N TYR A 144 -10.61 -5.73 2.72
CA TYR A 144 -11.75 -4.89 3.05
C TYR A 144 -11.34 -3.43 3.09
N PHE A 145 -10.24 -3.11 3.79
CA PHE A 145 -9.62 -1.80 3.72
C PHE A 145 -8.15 -1.87 3.31
N GLY A 146 -7.66 -0.77 2.75
CA GLY A 146 -6.25 -0.43 2.64
C GLY A 146 -5.96 0.86 3.41
N LEU A 147 -4.91 0.83 4.23
CA LEU A 147 -4.42 1.96 5.02
C LEU A 147 -3.00 2.29 4.56
N ARG A 148 -2.84 3.45 3.90
CA ARG A 148 -1.54 3.87 3.36
C ARG A 148 -0.48 3.98 4.45
N GLY A 149 0.77 3.61 4.11
CA GLY A 149 1.92 3.61 5.01
C GLY A 149 2.49 4.99 5.34
N ALA A 150 1.63 6.01 5.47
CA ALA A 150 1.99 7.37 5.87
C ALA A 150 2.56 7.43 7.29
N PHE A 151 3.24 8.51 7.64
CA PHE A 151 3.61 8.77 9.03
C PHE A 151 2.34 8.99 9.88
N LEU A 152 2.39 8.65 11.17
CA LEU A 152 1.22 8.81 12.05
C LEU A 152 0.93 10.28 12.36
N GLU A 153 1.98 11.10 12.39
CA GLU A 153 2.00 12.49 12.80
C GLU A 153 1.72 13.45 11.64
N SER A 154 1.35 12.93 10.47
CA SER A 154 1.06 13.71 9.27
C SER A 154 -0.43 13.71 8.95
N HIS A 155 -0.94 14.88 8.58
CA HIS A 155 -2.16 15.01 7.77
C HIS A 155 -1.80 14.96 6.28
N ALA A 156 -2.81 15.00 5.41
CA ALA A 156 -2.57 15.14 3.98
C ALA A 156 -1.93 16.50 3.68
N ASP A 157 -0.75 16.49 3.07
CA ASP A 157 -0.01 17.66 2.65
C ASP A 157 0.75 17.39 1.33
N LYS A 158 1.74 18.22 1.00
CA LYS A 158 2.53 18.07 -0.24
C LYS A 158 3.40 16.81 -0.26
N ASP A 159 3.80 16.31 0.90
CA ASP A 159 4.75 15.22 1.07
C ASP A 159 4.11 13.95 1.63
N ASN A 160 3.01 14.05 2.39
CA ASN A 160 2.38 12.94 3.07
C ASN A 160 0.91 12.82 2.68
N TYR A 161 0.43 11.58 2.51
CA TYR A 161 -0.96 11.32 2.15
C TYR A 161 -1.52 10.11 2.92
N PRO A 162 -2.03 10.31 4.15
CA PRO A 162 -2.72 9.28 4.90
C PRO A 162 -4.09 9.00 4.26
N GLY A 163 -4.17 7.94 3.45
CA GLY A 163 -5.41 7.48 2.82
C GLY A 163 -5.93 6.19 3.46
N THR A 164 -7.26 6.11 3.61
CA THR A 164 -7.99 4.92 4.06
C THR A 164 -9.07 4.59 3.03
N TYR A 165 -8.98 3.45 2.37
CA TYR A 165 -9.93 3.05 1.32
C TYR A 165 -10.63 1.76 1.69
N VAL A 166 -11.96 1.71 1.56
CA VAL A 166 -12.75 0.50 1.80
C VAL A 166 -13.31 -0.03 0.49
N ALA A 167 -13.18 -1.34 0.28
CA ALA A 167 -13.62 -2.04 -0.91
C ALA A 167 -15.12 -1.79 -1.19
N GLY A 168 -15.42 -1.32 -2.40
CA GLY A 168 -16.79 -1.07 -2.84
C GLY A 168 -17.39 0.27 -2.38
N VAL A 169 -16.67 1.09 -1.60
CA VAL A 169 -17.16 2.42 -1.20
C VAL A 169 -16.82 3.47 -2.26
N TYR A 170 -17.74 3.63 -3.19
CA TYR A 170 -17.67 4.65 -4.25
C TYR A 170 -18.66 5.77 -4.00
N ASP A 171 -18.34 6.97 -4.46
CA ASP A 171 -19.26 8.11 -4.48
C ASP A 171 -19.10 8.89 -5.79
N GLN A 172 -20.20 9.45 -6.29
CA GLN A 172 -20.20 10.16 -7.57
C GLN A 172 -20.37 11.66 -7.35
N THR A 173 -19.41 12.45 -7.81
CA THR A 173 -19.51 13.92 -7.85
C THR A 173 -19.74 14.42 -9.26
N THR A 174 -20.30 15.63 -9.37
CA THR A 174 -20.43 16.34 -10.64
C THR A 174 -19.76 17.70 -10.49
N THR A 175 -18.85 18.03 -11.40
CA THR A 175 -18.14 19.31 -11.38
C THR A 175 -18.29 20.01 -12.72
N THR A 176 -18.63 21.30 -12.64
CA THR A 176 -18.59 22.21 -13.78
C THR A 176 -17.15 22.61 -14.05
N VAL A 177 -16.56 22.12 -15.15
CA VAL A 177 -15.23 22.53 -15.61
C VAL A 177 -15.41 23.31 -16.91
N HIS A 178 -15.17 24.62 -16.87
CA HIS A 178 -15.58 25.58 -17.90
C HIS A 178 -17.11 25.45 -18.16
N ASP A 179 -17.55 25.13 -19.37
CA ASP A 179 -18.97 24.99 -19.72
C ASP A 179 -19.45 23.53 -19.74
N HIS A 180 -18.65 22.58 -19.21
CA HIS A 180 -18.96 21.15 -19.23
C HIS A 180 -19.21 20.59 -17.83
N GLN A 181 -20.29 19.84 -17.68
CA GLN A 181 -20.56 19.03 -16.49
C GLN A 181 -19.81 17.70 -16.61
N VAL A 182 -18.87 17.46 -15.71
CA VAL A 182 -18.10 16.21 -15.66
C VAL A 182 -18.56 15.41 -14.45
N LYS A 183 -19.04 14.18 -14.68
CA LYS A 183 -19.39 13.23 -13.64
C LYS A 183 -18.24 12.24 -13.45
N ASN A 184 -17.86 12.00 -12.21
CA ASN A 184 -16.88 10.96 -11.85
C ASN A 184 -17.42 10.18 -10.66
N GLU A 185 -17.39 8.86 -10.76
CA GLU A 185 -17.47 7.98 -9.61
C GLU A 185 -16.04 7.70 -9.13
N ASP A 186 -15.81 7.79 -7.82
CA ASP A 186 -14.48 7.70 -7.22
C ASP A 186 -14.52 6.79 -6.00
N LEU A 187 -13.50 5.94 -5.84
CA LEU A 187 -13.24 5.23 -4.59
C LEU A 187 -12.93 6.25 -3.49
N VAL A 188 -13.73 6.24 -2.43
CA VAL A 188 -13.71 7.32 -1.44
C VAL A 188 -12.58 7.13 -0.43
N ASN A 189 -11.81 8.20 -0.19
CA ASN A 189 -10.91 8.28 0.96
C ASN A 189 -11.73 8.49 2.24
N LEU A 190 -11.85 7.45 3.08
CA LEU A 190 -12.57 7.50 4.35
C LEU A 190 -11.79 8.27 5.44
N PRO A 191 -12.46 8.72 6.51
CA PRO A 191 -11.83 9.50 7.57
C PRO A 191 -10.52 8.90 8.09
N ASN A 192 -9.53 9.78 8.29
CA ASN A 192 -8.23 9.38 8.79
C ASN A 192 -8.31 9.11 10.29
N ALA A 193 -8.40 7.83 10.66
CA ALA A 193 -8.31 7.36 12.03
C ALA A 193 -6.93 6.79 12.39
N GLN A 194 -5.90 6.98 11.57
CA GLN A 194 -4.53 6.58 11.94
C GLN A 194 -3.77 7.67 12.67
N PHE A 195 -4.18 8.94 12.60
CA PHE A 195 -3.41 10.05 13.16
C PHE A 195 -3.11 9.88 14.67
N MET A 196 -1.83 10.00 15.02
CA MET A 196 -1.31 10.08 16.38
C MET A 196 -0.08 10.97 16.41
N THR A 197 0.00 11.89 17.37
CA THR A 197 1.17 12.74 17.63
C THR A 197 1.37 12.96 19.13
N PHE A 198 2.40 13.71 19.51
CA PHE A 198 2.76 13.99 20.89
C PHE A 198 3.01 15.48 21.13
N GLY A 199 2.88 15.93 22.36
CA GLY A 199 3.33 17.23 22.85
C GLY A 199 4.18 17.05 24.10
N ILE A 200 5.07 18.01 24.37
CA ILE A 200 5.96 18.00 25.53
C ILE A 200 5.71 19.26 26.35
N ASP A 201 5.60 19.10 27.66
CA ASP A 201 5.43 20.19 28.64
C ASP A 201 4.28 21.15 28.29
N HIS A 202 3.18 20.59 27.78
CA HIS A 202 1.97 21.31 27.38
C HIS A 202 2.19 22.35 26.26
N GLN A 203 3.28 22.20 25.50
CA GLN A 203 3.50 22.93 24.26
C GLN A 203 2.58 22.42 23.15
N THR A 204 2.59 23.13 22.02
CA THR A 204 1.84 22.73 20.83
C THR A 204 2.18 21.30 20.40
N PRO A 205 1.20 20.50 19.94
CA PRO A 205 1.46 19.17 19.40
C PRO A 205 2.53 19.21 18.31
N PHE A 206 3.35 18.17 18.28
CA PHE A 206 4.40 17.97 17.29
C PHE A 206 3.78 17.85 15.90
N THR A 207 4.32 18.64 14.97
CA THR A 207 4.03 18.54 13.54
C THR A 207 5.28 18.02 12.85
N LEU A 208 5.14 16.95 12.06
CA LEU A 208 6.26 16.36 11.34
C LEU A 208 6.92 17.39 10.41
N ASN A 209 8.23 17.59 10.58
CA ASN A 209 9.02 18.49 9.77
C ASN A 209 10.47 17.99 9.66
N GLU A 210 11.17 18.43 8.62
CA GLU A 210 12.55 18.04 8.31
C GLU A 210 13.57 18.50 9.35
N HIS A 211 13.31 19.62 10.05
CA HIS A 211 14.27 20.17 11.02
C HIS A 211 14.36 19.32 12.28
N ASP A 212 13.21 18.82 12.76
CA ASP A 212 13.16 18.04 13.99
C ASP A 212 13.43 16.54 13.73
N LEU A 213 13.15 16.03 12.53
CA LEU A 213 13.34 14.61 12.19
C LEU A 213 14.81 14.31 11.86
N GLN A 214 15.49 13.60 12.77
CA GLN A 214 16.90 13.27 12.64
C GLN A 214 17.12 12.01 11.79
N ASP A 215 16.31 10.98 12.02
CA ASP A 215 16.35 9.72 11.29
C ASP A 215 14.95 9.12 11.23
N ALA A 216 14.62 8.45 10.11
CA ALA A 216 13.44 7.62 9.99
C ALA A 216 13.80 6.28 9.34
N TYR A 217 13.28 5.19 9.89
CA TYR A 217 13.40 3.85 9.34
C TYR A 217 12.04 3.19 9.31
N ARG A 218 11.57 2.82 8.11
CA ARG A 218 10.29 2.16 7.87
C ARG A 218 10.57 0.76 7.36
N SER A 219 9.95 -0.24 7.98
CA SER A 219 10.09 -1.65 7.62
C SER A 219 8.72 -2.32 7.59
N LEU A 220 8.31 -2.79 6.41
CA LEU A 220 7.15 -3.65 6.26
C LEU A 220 7.62 -5.11 6.27
N ASP A 221 7.20 -5.87 7.28
CA ASP A 221 7.40 -7.32 7.33
C ASP A 221 6.31 -8.02 6.51
N LEU A 222 6.67 -8.47 5.30
CA LEU A 222 5.77 -9.16 4.38
C LEU A 222 5.29 -10.51 4.94
N LYS A 223 6.02 -11.09 5.91
CA LYS A 223 5.67 -12.37 6.52
C LYS A 223 4.50 -12.23 7.51
N THR A 224 4.30 -11.04 8.08
CA THR A 224 3.30 -10.81 9.13
C THR A 224 2.34 -9.65 8.83
N GLY A 225 2.63 -8.83 7.82
CA GLY A 225 1.86 -7.61 7.50
C GLY A 225 2.07 -6.47 8.49
N LEU A 226 3.10 -6.54 9.34
CA LEU A 226 3.40 -5.53 10.35
C LEU A 226 4.30 -4.44 9.77
N LEU A 227 3.78 -3.22 9.67
CA LEU A 227 4.58 -2.04 9.34
C LEU A 227 5.16 -1.46 10.63
N THR A 228 6.48 -1.35 10.73
CA THR A 228 7.18 -0.68 11.84
C THR A 228 7.91 0.56 11.34
N THR A 229 7.69 1.69 12.00
CA THR A 229 8.40 2.94 11.74
C THR A 229 9.12 3.37 13.01
N THR A 230 10.44 3.55 12.95
CA THR A 230 11.23 4.13 14.03
C THR A 230 11.76 5.49 13.59
N LYS A 231 11.61 6.50 14.44
CA LYS A 231 12.11 7.85 14.21
C LYS A 231 12.92 8.32 15.40
N LEU A 232 13.99 9.05 15.12
CA LEU A 232 14.70 9.86 16.10
C LEU A 232 14.34 11.32 15.85
N ILE A 233 13.85 11.99 16.88
CA ILE A 233 13.38 13.37 16.83
C ILE A 233 14.23 14.18 17.80
N GLN A 234 14.66 15.37 17.37
CA GLN A 234 15.27 16.37 18.21
C GLN A 234 14.48 17.67 18.06
N LEU A 235 13.79 18.07 19.12
CA LEU A 235 12.99 19.30 19.13
C LEU A 235 13.90 20.52 19.27
N ALA A 236 13.40 21.69 18.89
CA ALA A 236 14.07 22.98 19.09
C ALA A 236 14.45 23.28 20.56
N SER A 237 13.77 22.67 21.53
CA SER A 237 14.12 22.75 22.95
C SER A 237 15.40 21.99 23.32
N GLY A 238 15.95 21.17 22.43
CA GLY A 238 17.03 20.22 22.70
C GLY A 238 16.56 18.87 23.24
N HIS A 239 15.26 18.69 23.49
CA HIS A 239 14.69 17.39 23.85
C HIS A 239 14.80 16.40 22.69
N GLN A 240 15.33 15.22 22.99
CA GLN A 240 15.48 14.13 22.04
C GLN A 240 14.52 12.99 22.38
N LEU A 241 13.84 12.46 21.37
CA LEU A 241 12.89 11.37 21.50
C LEU A 241 13.18 10.29 20.48
N ARG A 242 12.92 9.04 20.86
CA ARG A 242 12.70 7.96 19.91
C ARG A 242 11.22 7.65 19.87
N ILE A 243 10.66 7.71 18.67
CA ILE A 243 9.30 7.29 18.39
C ILE A 243 9.36 5.96 17.66
N ARG A 244 8.68 4.93 18.16
CA ARG A 244 8.50 3.67 17.45
C ARG A 244 7.03 3.39 17.30
N SER A 245 6.55 3.38 16.06
CA SER A 245 5.18 3.06 15.74
C SER A 245 5.07 1.75 14.98
N GLN A 246 3.98 1.03 15.23
CA GLN A 246 3.65 -0.19 14.52
C GLN A 246 2.19 -0.14 14.08
N LYS A 247 1.91 -0.55 12.85
CA LYS A 247 0.56 -0.66 12.29
C LYS A 247 0.35 -2.06 11.73
N VAL A 248 -0.83 -2.64 11.98
CA VAL A 248 -1.20 -3.96 11.45
C VAL A 248 -2.70 -4.05 11.21
N ALA A 249 -3.07 -4.59 10.05
CA ALA A 249 -4.47 -4.92 9.73
C ALA A 249 -4.77 -6.33 10.22
N ASN A 250 -5.94 -6.52 10.84
CA ASN A 250 -6.39 -7.86 11.19
C ASN A 250 -6.87 -8.55 9.91
N MET A 251 -6.24 -9.68 9.55
CA MET A 251 -6.55 -10.40 8.32
C MET A 251 -7.76 -11.34 8.43
N ARG A 252 -8.27 -11.60 9.65
CA ARG A 252 -9.46 -12.42 9.88
C ARG A 252 -10.66 -11.60 10.31
N ASP A 253 -10.48 -10.72 11.30
CA ASP A 253 -11.52 -9.77 11.73
C ASP A 253 -11.35 -8.49 10.92
N TRP A 254 -11.76 -8.56 9.64
CA TRP A 254 -11.32 -7.65 8.59
C TRP A 254 -11.79 -6.20 8.76
N HIS A 255 -12.69 -5.91 9.70
CA HIS A 255 -13.08 -4.55 10.07
C HIS A 255 -12.02 -3.78 10.87
N ARG A 256 -11.00 -4.46 11.41
CA ARG A 256 -10.13 -3.89 12.46
C ARG A 256 -8.67 -3.70 12.01
N TYR A 257 -8.05 -2.61 12.47
CA TYR A 257 -6.59 -2.48 12.53
C TYR A 257 -6.15 -1.97 13.90
N SER A 258 -4.88 -2.18 14.21
CA SER A 258 -4.28 -1.72 15.48
C SER A 258 -2.99 -0.95 15.22
N ILE A 259 -2.79 0.08 16.03
CA ILE A 259 -1.59 0.91 16.04
C ILE A 259 -0.99 0.84 17.44
N ARG A 260 0.30 0.56 17.55
CA ARG A 260 1.08 0.73 18.78
C ARG A 260 2.04 1.90 18.59
N TYR A 261 1.92 2.90 19.45
CA TYR A 261 2.72 4.12 19.44
C TYR A 261 3.57 4.19 20.70
N GLN A 262 4.89 4.11 20.54
CA GLN A 262 5.83 4.10 21.65
C GLN A 262 6.70 5.34 21.62
N VAL A 263 6.78 6.03 22.76
CA VAL A 263 7.58 7.24 22.96
C VAL A 263 8.65 6.96 24.01
N THR A 264 9.92 7.13 23.65
CA THR A 264 11.05 7.08 24.58
C THR A 264 11.71 8.46 24.64
N PRO A 265 11.52 9.26 25.70
CA PRO A 265 12.38 10.42 25.99
C PRO A 265 13.82 9.96 26.15
N LEU A 266 14.77 10.55 25.44
CA LEU A 266 16.17 10.10 25.46
C LEU A 266 17.02 10.87 26.48
N ASN A 267 16.73 12.16 26.68
CA ASN A 267 17.58 13.06 27.47
C ASN A 267 16.81 13.97 28.43
N PHE A 268 15.51 13.74 28.66
CA PHE A 268 14.70 14.61 29.53
C PHE A 268 13.65 13.84 30.32
N ALA A 269 13.18 14.47 31.40
CA ALA A 269 11.97 14.15 32.13
C ALA A 269 11.02 15.34 32.03
N GLY A 270 9.70 15.11 32.12
CA GLY A 270 8.71 16.18 31.94
C GLY A 270 7.29 15.65 31.83
N SER A 271 6.43 16.39 31.14
CA SER A 271 5.04 16.00 30.86
C SER A 271 4.90 15.64 29.37
N LEU A 272 4.46 14.42 29.07
CA LEU A 272 4.13 13.98 27.71
C LEU A 272 2.62 14.06 27.51
N GLN A 273 2.19 14.62 26.38
CA GLN A 273 0.81 14.57 25.92
C GLN A 273 0.76 13.71 24.66
N ILE A 274 -0.20 12.82 24.56
CA ILE A 274 -0.50 12.08 23.32
C ILE A 274 -1.81 12.59 22.77
N TYR A 275 -1.81 12.88 21.47
CA TYR A 275 -2.97 13.32 20.72
C TYR A 275 -3.27 12.29 19.64
N THR A 276 -4.54 11.96 19.47
CA THR A 276 -5.01 11.04 18.43
C THR A 276 -6.33 11.55 17.87
N GLU A 277 -6.58 11.32 16.58
CA GLU A 277 -7.77 11.86 15.92
C GLU A 277 -8.50 10.81 15.08
N ILE A 278 -9.80 11.05 14.89
CA ILE A 278 -10.52 10.62 13.70
C ILE A 278 -10.85 11.90 12.93
N ASP A 279 -10.18 12.11 11.81
CA ASP A 279 -10.35 13.28 10.94
C ASP A 279 -11.28 12.93 9.76
N GLY A 280 -12.52 13.39 9.82
CA GLY A 280 -13.53 13.25 8.77
C GLY A 280 -13.56 14.40 7.76
N SER A 281 -12.62 15.35 7.83
CA SER A 281 -12.49 16.44 6.85
C SER A 281 -11.69 16.06 5.59
N VAL A 282 -11.25 14.80 5.50
CA VAL A 282 -10.48 14.27 4.37
C VAL A 282 -11.20 14.46 3.03
N VAL A 283 -10.39 14.59 1.99
CA VAL A 283 -10.81 14.67 0.59
C VAL A 283 -9.97 13.71 -0.25
N ASN A 284 -10.44 13.39 -1.45
CA ASN A 284 -9.63 12.69 -2.44
C ASN A 284 -8.66 13.67 -3.11
N SER A 285 -7.39 13.73 -2.73
CA SER A 285 -6.41 14.64 -3.37
C SER A 285 -5.07 14.00 -3.67
N ASN A 286 -4.98 12.65 -3.62
CA ASN A 286 -3.74 11.91 -3.85
C ASN A 286 -3.23 12.08 -5.28
N VAL A 287 -4.14 12.32 -6.22
CA VAL A 287 -3.83 12.47 -7.65
C VAL A 287 -4.04 13.92 -8.06
N SER A 288 -2.95 14.67 -8.17
CA SER A 288 -3.00 16.12 -8.45
C SER A 288 -3.78 16.46 -9.73
N ARG A 289 -3.81 15.56 -10.73
CA ARG A 289 -4.59 15.73 -11.96
C ARG A 289 -6.10 15.79 -11.71
N TYR A 290 -6.61 15.18 -10.64
CA TYR A 290 -8.03 15.13 -10.32
C TYR A 290 -8.52 16.34 -9.52
N ASN A 291 -7.61 17.14 -8.95
CA ASN A 291 -7.94 18.29 -8.08
C ASN A 291 -8.75 19.41 -8.77
N VAL A 292 -8.95 19.34 -10.09
CA VAL A 292 -9.88 20.21 -10.83
C VAL A 292 -11.36 19.83 -10.64
N PHE A 293 -11.64 18.62 -10.14
CA PHE A 293 -12.98 18.12 -9.84
C PHE A 293 -13.29 18.26 -8.35
N ASP A 294 -14.57 18.19 -7.96
CA ASP A 294 -14.98 18.14 -6.55
C ASP A 294 -14.52 16.83 -5.92
N GLN A 295 -13.69 16.96 -4.88
CA GLN A 295 -13.06 15.87 -4.15
C GLN A 295 -13.72 15.58 -2.79
N HIS A 296 -14.79 16.31 -2.46
CA HIS A 296 -15.47 16.16 -1.18
C HIS A 296 -16.59 15.13 -1.30
N HIS A 297 -16.33 13.90 -0.86
CA HIS A 297 -17.28 12.79 -0.96
C HIS A 297 -18.06 12.49 0.32
N LEU A 298 -17.65 13.07 1.46
CA LEU A 298 -18.13 12.69 2.78
C LEU A 298 -18.94 13.79 3.45
N LYS A 299 -19.80 13.35 4.36
CA LYS A 299 -20.51 14.20 5.33
C LYS A 299 -20.51 13.53 6.69
N THR A 300 -19.96 14.22 7.70
CA THR A 300 -20.08 13.78 9.09
C THR A 300 -21.52 13.96 9.59
N MET A 301 -22.06 12.93 10.23
CA MET A 301 -23.45 12.87 10.72
C MET A 301 -23.53 12.84 12.25
N GLY A 302 -22.55 12.27 12.92
CA GLY A 302 -22.53 12.20 14.38
C GLY A 302 -21.16 11.88 14.94
N ILE A 303 -20.89 12.38 16.13
CA ILE A 303 -19.69 12.10 16.91
C ILE A 303 -20.14 11.68 18.31
N GLU A 304 -19.66 10.53 18.76
CA GLU A 304 -19.94 9.99 20.09
C GLU A 304 -18.62 9.74 20.83
N THR A 305 -18.61 10.01 22.12
CA THR A 305 -17.43 9.80 22.96
C THR A 305 -17.84 9.02 24.22
N ALA A 306 -17.03 8.04 24.59
CA ALA A 306 -17.25 7.18 25.75
C ALA A 306 -15.90 6.85 26.39
N ALA A 307 -15.51 7.65 27.38
CA ALA A 307 -14.26 7.51 28.12
C ALA A 307 -13.03 7.49 27.17
N ASN A 308 -12.34 6.35 27.04
CA ASN A 308 -11.20 6.20 26.12
C ASN A 308 -11.58 5.74 24.70
N THR A 309 -12.86 5.74 24.36
CA THR A 309 -13.36 5.36 23.03
C THR A 309 -14.09 6.52 22.38
N VAL A 310 -13.91 6.68 21.06
CA VAL A 310 -14.58 7.70 20.25
C VAL A 310 -15.12 7.09 18.97
N TYR A 311 -16.22 7.65 18.45
CA TYR A 311 -16.88 7.20 17.24
C TYR A 311 -17.18 8.39 16.34
N LEU A 312 -16.97 8.22 15.04
CA LEU A 312 -17.40 9.14 14.00
C LEU A 312 -18.27 8.39 13.01
N SER A 313 -19.51 8.84 12.87
CA SER A 313 -20.48 8.32 11.91
C SER A 313 -20.72 9.35 10.82
N GLY A 314 -20.82 8.89 9.58
CA GLY A 314 -21.07 9.75 8.44
C GLY A 314 -21.69 9.01 7.27
N GLN A 315 -21.80 9.72 6.15
CA GLN A 315 -22.39 9.20 4.93
C GLN A 315 -21.65 9.77 3.69
N THR A 316 -21.53 8.98 2.63
CA THR A 316 -21.14 9.50 1.31
C THR A 316 -22.22 10.43 0.74
N LYS A 317 -21.84 11.45 -0.04
CA LYS A 317 -22.76 12.51 -0.46
C LYS A 317 -23.85 12.05 -1.43
N SER A 318 -23.49 11.28 -2.44
CA SER A 318 -24.37 10.89 -3.55
C SER A 318 -24.78 9.43 -3.50
N SER A 319 -23.88 8.53 -3.08
CA SER A 319 -24.17 7.10 -2.97
C SER A 319 -24.90 6.71 -1.67
N HIS A 320 -24.96 7.62 -0.69
CA HIS A 320 -25.64 7.42 0.60
C HIS A 320 -25.17 6.18 1.38
N ILE A 321 -23.91 5.79 1.19
CA ILE A 321 -23.27 4.71 1.96
C ILE A 321 -22.97 5.28 3.35
N ASN A 322 -23.59 4.69 4.38
CA ASN A 322 -23.31 5.05 5.76
C ASN A 322 -21.99 4.39 6.19
N TYR A 323 -21.24 5.06 7.04
CA TYR A 323 -20.06 4.50 7.68
C TYR A 323 -19.98 4.91 9.15
N THR A 324 -19.39 4.03 9.95
CA THR A 324 -18.98 4.34 11.33
C THR A 324 -17.54 3.89 11.52
N ILE A 325 -16.73 4.79 12.07
CA ILE A 325 -15.36 4.51 12.49
C ILE A 325 -15.27 4.71 13.99
N GLY A 326 -14.87 3.67 14.70
CA GLY A 326 -14.63 3.72 16.13
C GLY A 326 -13.14 3.57 16.44
N ALA A 327 -12.64 4.30 17.42
CA ALA A 327 -11.27 4.19 17.90
C ALA A 327 -11.23 4.10 19.43
N LYS A 328 -10.44 3.16 19.96
CA LYS A 328 -10.18 2.97 21.39
C LYS A 328 -8.71 3.15 21.70
N LEU A 329 -8.38 4.12 22.54
CA LEU A 329 -7.02 4.40 23.00
C LEU A 329 -6.76 3.77 24.37
N THR A 330 -5.66 3.05 24.53
CA THR A 330 -5.27 2.42 25.79
C THR A 330 -3.78 2.58 26.04
N SER A 331 -3.36 2.56 27.30
CA SER A 331 -1.95 2.57 27.67
C SER A 331 -1.75 1.80 28.97
N PRO A 332 -0.78 0.87 29.07
CA PRO A 332 -0.42 0.27 30.35
C PRO A 332 0.16 1.28 31.34
N ASP A 333 0.67 2.43 30.85
CA ASP A 333 1.23 3.51 31.66
C ASP A 333 0.15 4.49 32.17
N VAL A 334 -1.10 4.37 31.67
CA VAL A 334 -2.24 5.19 32.09
C VAL A 334 -3.46 4.29 32.33
N PRO A 335 -3.55 3.62 33.51
CA PRO A 335 -4.60 2.64 33.77
C PRO A 335 -5.98 3.24 34.03
N ALA A 336 -6.02 4.49 34.50
CA ALA A 336 -7.27 5.21 34.79
C ALA A 336 -7.88 5.77 33.50
N ILE A 337 -9.05 5.23 33.12
CA ILE A 337 -9.74 5.57 31.86
C ILE A 337 -10.23 7.03 31.89
N GLU A 338 -10.50 7.59 33.08
CA GLU A 338 -10.87 9.00 33.25
C GLU A 338 -9.79 10.01 32.83
N ASN A 339 -8.54 9.57 32.65
CA ASN A 339 -7.44 10.43 32.19
C ASN A 339 -7.44 10.66 30.67
N PHE A 340 -8.30 9.94 29.94
CA PHE A 340 -8.49 10.12 28.50
C PHE A 340 -9.58 11.17 28.27
N ASN A 341 -9.17 12.30 27.70
CA ASN A 341 -10.07 13.39 27.36
C ASN A 341 -10.43 13.32 25.88
N SER A 342 -11.65 13.71 25.52
CA SER A 342 -12.09 13.76 24.12
C SER A 342 -12.69 15.14 23.82
N THR A 343 -12.33 15.72 22.68
CA THR A 343 -12.85 17.01 22.21
C THR A 343 -13.44 16.82 20.81
N GLN A 344 -14.71 17.18 20.65
CA GLN A 344 -15.37 17.14 19.34
C GLN A 344 -14.89 18.30 18.47
N GLN A 345 -14.68 18.03 17.19
CA GLN A 345 -14.34 18.99 16.14
C GLN A 345 -15.47 18.99 15.09
N PRO A 346 -15.59 20.04 14.24
CA PRO A 346 -16.68 20.13 13.28
C PRO A 346 -16.86 18.93 12.34
N GLN A 347 -15.77 18.27 11.97
CA GLN A 347 -15.75 17.07 11.12
C GLN A 347 -14.85 15.98 11.72
N GLY A 348 -14.70 15.92 13.04
CA GLY A 348 -13.72 15.02 13.64
C GLY A 348 -13.81 14.94 15.15
N VAL A 349 -12.96 14.10 15.73
CA VAL A 349 -12.83 13.99 17.19
C VAL A 349 -11.37 13.77 17.53
N GLN A 350 -10.89 14.50 18.54
CA GLN A 350 -9.55 14.35 19.10
C GLN A 350 -9.65 13.71 20.48
N GLN A 351 -8.75 12.77 20.78
CA GLN A 351 -8.51 12.31 22.15
C GLN A 351 -7.12 12.73 22.61
N THR A 352 -7.02 13.05 23.88
CA THR A 352 -5.78 13.49 24.53
C THR A 352 -5.59 12.77 25.86
N VAL A 353 -4.37 12.32 26.12
CA VAL A 353 -3.96 11.79 27.41
C VAL A 353 -2.61 12.39 27.80
N SER A 354 -2.41 12.67 29.09
CA SER A 354 -1.17 13.26 29.61
C SER A 354 -0.59 12.37 30.71
N LEU A 355 0.74 12.30 30.77
CA LEU A 355 1.47 11.56 31.81
C LEU A 355 2.87 12.15 32.03
N ALA A 356 3.39 11.99 33.24
CA ALA A 356 4.77 12.34 33.54
C ALA A 356 5.73 11.30 32.93
N VAL A 357 6.86 11.78 32.41
CA VAL A 357 7.85 10.95 31.74
C VAL A 357 9.26 11.10 32.29
N GLU A 358 10.05 10.04 32.18
CA GLU A 358 11.44 9.95 32.61
C GLU A 358 12.35 9.62 31.42
N ALA A 359 13.60 10.08 31.48
CA ALA A 359 14.60 9.78 30.46
C ALA A 359 14.89 8.27 30.40
N GLY A 360 14.92 7.73 29.19
CA GLY A 360 15.19 6.31 28.90
C GLY A 360 14.00 5.37 29.06
N LYS A 361 12.92 5.76 29.75
CA LYS A 361 11.71 4.95 29.88
C LYS A 361 10.85 5.03 28.62
N THR A 362 10.32 3.90 28.18
CA THR A 362 9.41 3.84 27.01
C THR A 362 7.96 3.78 27.47
N TYR A 363 7.13 4.66 26.93
CA TYR A 363 5.70 4.74 27.20
C TYR A 363 4.94 4.25 25.99
N THR A 364 3.94 3.38 26.20
CA THR A 364 3.24 2.68 25.11
C THR A 364 1.77 3.06 25.05
N PHE A 365 1.26 3.31 23.84
CA PHE A 365 -0.14 3.63 23.57
C PHE A 365 -0.65 2.75 22.44
N ASP A 366 -1.71 1.99 22.69
CA ASP A 366 -2.36 1.16 21.68
C ASP A 366 -3.69 1.83 21.26
N LYS A 367 -3.81 2.14 19.98
CA LYS A 367 -5.04 2.62 19.33
C LYS A 367 -5.60 1.50 18.47
N ASN A 368 -6.76 0.98 18.84
CA ASN A 368 -7.49 0.01 18.02
C ASN A 368 -8.60 0.74 17.27
N VAL A 369 -8.75 0.45 15.98
CA VAL A 369 -9.73 1.10 15.11
C VAL A 369 -10.56 0.05 14.39
N VAL A 370 -11.86 0.32 14.30
CA VAL A 370 -12.83 -0.51 13.57
C VAL A 370 -13.58 0.35 12.57
N ILE A 371 -13.74 -0.16 11.36
CA ILE A 371 -14.47 0.49 10.25
C ILE A 371 -15.63 -0.40 9.81
N ALA A 372 -16.84 0.12 9.82
CA ALA A 372 -18.02 -0.56 9.27
C ALA A 372 -18.75 0.35 8.29
N THR A 373 -19.37 -0.25 7.26
CA THR A 373 -20.14 0.49 6.25
C THR A 373 -21.53 -0.11 6.10
N SER A 374 -22.40 0.55 5.35
CA SER A 374 -23.69 -0.04 4.97
C SER A 374 -23.59 -1.00 3.77
N ASN A 375 -22.40 -1.21 3.20
CA ASN A 375 -22.19 -2.14 2.09
C ASN A 375 -22.08 -3.60 2.54
N ASP A 376 -21.63 -3.84 3.78
CA ASP A 376 -21.43 -5.17 4.36
C ASP A 376 -22.39 -5.46 5.52
N HIS A 377 -22.86 -4.43 6.24
CA HIS A 377 -23.78 -4.59 7.37
C HIS A 377 -25.05 -3.76 7.20
N SER A 378 -26.21 -4.41 7.29
CA SER A 378 -27.53 -3.75 7.25
C SER A 378 -28.00 -3.18 8.60
N ASP A 379 -27.44 -3.69 9.70
CA ASP A 379 -27.72 -3.25 11.07
C ASP A 379 -27.03 -1.90 11.37
N PRO A 380 -27.40 -1.18 12.46
CA PRO A 380 -26.72 0.05 12.83
C PRO A 380 -25.21 -0.19 13.00
N GLN A 381 -24.41 0.41 12.12
CA GLN A 381 -22.95 0.20 12.04
C GLN A 381 -22.27 0.46 13.38
N LEU A 382 -22.79 1.41 14.18
CA LEU A 382 -22.30 1.73 15.52
C LEU A 382 -22.29 0.53 16.47
N THR A 383 -23.36 -0.28 16.50
CA THR A 383 -23.46 -1.43 17.41
C THR A 383 -22.43 -2.50 17.03
N HIS A 384 -22.24 -2.74 15.73
CA HIS A 384 -21.20 -3.64 15.25
C HIS A 384 -19.80 -3.12 15.63
N VAL A 385 -19.53 -1.83 15.37
CA VAL A 385 -18.25 -1.19 15.71
C VAL A 385 -17.93 -1.27 17.20
N GLN A 386 -18.93 -1.06 18.07
CA GLN A 386 -18.79 -1.20 19.52
C GLN A 386 -18.38 -2.62 19.91
N ALA A 387 -19.10 -3.63 19.42
CA ALA A 387 -18.82 -5.03 19.74
C ALA A 387 -17.43 -5.49 19.24
N GLU A 388 -17.04 -5.04 18.05
CA GLU A 388 -15.73 -5.33 17.47
C GLU A 388 -14.60 -4.63 18.25
N LEU A 389 -14.79 -3.38 18.69
CA LEU A 389 -13.81 -2.65 19.49
C LEU A 389 -13.58 -3.28 20.87
N ASP A 390 -14.63 -3.80 21.50
CA ASP A 390 -14.52 -4.44 22.82
C ASP A 390 -13.63 -5.68 22.81
N GLN A 391 -13.58 -6.37 21.68
CA GLN A 391 -12.74 -7.56 21.46
C GLN A 391 -11.36 -7.22 20.86
N SER A 392 -11.10 -5.96 20.55
CA SER A 392 -9.87 -5.55 19.86
C SER A 392 -8.71 -5.31 20.82
N SER A 393 -7.52 -5.78 20.44
CA SER A 393 -6.25 -5.40 21.08
C SER A 393 -5.12 -5.52 20.07
N PHE A 394 -4.03 -4.76 20.27
CA PHE A 394 -2.89 -4.79 19.37
C PHE A 394 -2.28 -6.20 19.28
N ASP A 395 -2.06 -6.86 20.43
CA ASP A 395 -1.41 -8.17 20.47
C ASP A 395 -2.30 -9.27 19.86
N ASN A 396 -3.63 -9.17 19.99
CA ASN A 396 -4.56 -10.04 19.28
C ASN A 396 -4.47 -9.81 17.76
N THR A 397 -4.53 -8.56 17.30
CA THR A 397 -4.43 -8.23 15.87
C THR A 397 -3.13 -8.74 15.26
N VAL A 398 -1.98 -8.57 15.93
CA VAL A 398 -0.68 -9.10 15.48
C VAL A 398 -0.72 -10.63 15.38
N THR A 399 -1.24 -11.31 16.40
CA THR A 399 -1.30 -12.77 16.44
C THR A 399 -2.20 -13.31 15.33
N THR A 400 -3.41 -12.77 15.21
CA THR A 400 -4.39 -13.17 14.20
C THR A 400 -3.89 -12.93 12.77
N SER A 401 -3.27 -11.76 12.54
CA SER A 401 -2.67 -11.42 11.24
C SER A 401 -1.50 -12.34 10.89
N LYS A 402 -0.60 -12.60 11.85
CA LYS A 402 0.52 -13.54 11.67
C LYS A 402 0.02 -14.94 11.33
N ASP A 403 -0.96 -15.47 12.04
CA ASP A 403 -1.50 -16.82 11.77
C ASP A 403 -2.10 -16.92 10.37
N TYR A 404 -2.81 -15.87 9.92
CA TYR A 404 -3.31 -15.79 8.55
C TYR A 404 -2.18 -15.77 7.52
N TRP A 405 -1.17 -14.93 7.71
CA TRP A 405 -0.05 -14.83 6.77
C TRP A 405 0.78 -16.10 6.74
N GLU A 406 1.02 -16.76 7.87
CA GLU A 406 1.72 -18.06 7.90
C GLU A 406 0.96 -19.13 7.12
N ALA A 407 -0.36 -19.19 7.24
CA ALA A 407 -1.19 -20.08 6.43
C ALA A 407 -1.13 -19.71 4.94
N THR A 408 -1.25 -18.43 4.61
CA THR A 408 -1.21 -17.93 3.24
C THR A 408 0.14 -18.23 2.58
N TRP A 409 1.26 -17.87 3.20
CA TRP A 409 2.59 -18.12 2.66
C TRP A 409 2.91 -19.61 2.51
N ARG A 410 2.36 -20.49 3.36
CA ARG A 410 2.49 -21.95 3.16
C ARG A 410 1.81 -22.42 1.86
N ALA A 411 0.73 -21.78 1.45
CA ALA A 411 -0.04 -22.13 0.26
C ALA A 411 0.43 -21.41 -1.02
N THR A 412 1.08 -20.24 -0.89
CA THR A 412 1.32 -19.33 -2.02
C THR A 412 2.76 -18.87 -2.23
N ASP A 413 3.70 -19.12 -1.30
CA ASP A 413 5.09 -18.66 -1.44
C ASP A 413 5.81 -19.34 -2.61
N ILE A 414 6.38 -18.52 -3.49
CA ILE A 414 7.22 -18.97 -4.60
C ILE A 414 8.68 -18.66 -4.24
N LYS A 415 9.50 -19.71 -4.17
CA LYS A 415 10.89 -19.62 -3.68
C LYS A 415 11.88 -19.50 -4.82
N ILE A 416 12.58 -18.36 -4.88
CA ILE A 416 13.66 -18.10 -5.83
C ILE A 416 15.00 -18.40 -5.15
N ARG A 417 15.89 -19.11 -5.85
CA ARG A 417 17.26 -19.39 -5.40
C ARG A 417 18.23 -18.44 -6.09
N GLY A 418 19.25 -18.00 -5.35
CA GLY A 418 20.37 -17.22 -5.90
C GLY A 418 20.14 -15.70 -6.01
N ASP A 419 18.93 -15.20 -5.75
CA ASP A 419 18.62 -13.77 -5.89
C ASP A 419 17.72 -13.29 -4.73
N ILE A 420 18.23 -12.34 -3.93
CA ILE A 420 17.53 -11.78 -2.77
C ILE A 420 16.46 -10.79 -3.22
N THR A 421 16.81 -9.88 -4.12
CA THR A 421 15.92 -8.85 -4.65
C THR A 421 14.73 -9.47 -5.38
N SER A 422 14.96 -10.41 -6.30
CA SER A 422 13.89 -11.11 -7.01
C SER A 422 12.96 -11.86 -6.04
N GLN A 423 13.51 -12.53 -5.02
CA GLN A 423 12.69 -13.20 -4.00
C GLN A 423 11.82 -12.21 -3.21
N ARG A 424 12.40 -11.08 -2.79
CA ARG A 424 11.68 -10.03 -2.06
C ARG A 424 10.58 -9.41 -2.92
N LEU A 425 10.90 -9.00 -4.15
CA LEU A 425 9.94 -8.35 -5.06
C LEU A 425 8.78 -9.26 -5.42
N LEU A 426 9.01 -10.57 -5.60
CA LEU A 426 7.92 -11.52 -5.82
C LEU A 426 6.98 -11.59 -4.62
N ARG A 427 7.52 -11.59 -3.40
CA ARG A 427 6.73 -11.57 -2.17
C ARG A 427 6.01 -10.24 -1.95
N VAL A 428 6.61 -9.12 -2.33
CA VAL A 428 5.93 -7.81 -2.33
C VAL A 428 4.67 -7.86 -3.21
N ASN A 429 4.77 -8.42 -4.42
CA ASN A 429 3.62 -8.57 -5.31
C ASN A 429 2.54 -9.49 -4.73
N ILE A 430 2.92 -10.65 -4.17
CA ILE A 430 1.98 -11.58 -3.54
C ILE A 430 1.30 -10.93 -2.33
N TYR A 431 2.07 -10.24 -1.48
CA TYR A 431 1.56 -9.52 -0.32
C TYR A 431 0.50 -8.48 -0.73
N HIS A 432 0.82 -7.58 -1.66
CA HIS A 432 -0.11 -6.52 -2.09
C HIS A 432 -1.33 -7.06 -2.84
N SER A 433 -1.22 -8.22 -3.50
CA SER A 433 -2.38 -8.93 -4.05
C SER A 433 -3.38 -9.24 -2.93
N PHE A 434 -2.92 -9.89 -1.86
CA PHE A 434 -3.77 -10.21 -0.70
C PHE A 434 -4.28 -8.98 0.05
N VAL A 435 -3.45 -7.94 0.24
CA VAL A 435 -3.89 -6.66 0.84
C VAL A 435 -5.05 -6.03 0.07
N SER A 436 -5.13 -6.25 -1.25
CA SER A 436 -6.17 -5.68 -2.11
C SER A 436 -7.47 -6.47 -2.13
N ALA A 437 -7.48 -7.75 -1.70
CA ALA A 437 -8.57 -8.65 -2.05
C ALA A 437 -8.96 -9.69 -0.99
N ALA A 438 -8.14 -9.96 0.03
CA ALA A 438 -8.32 -11.13 0.90
C ALA A 438 -9.73 -11.25 1.52
N ALA A 439 -10.30 -10.17 2.07
CA ALA A 439 -11.62 -10.19 2.68
C ALA A 439 -12.76 -10.46 1.69
N ILE A 440 -12.57 -10.22 0.39
CA ILE A 440 -13.56 -10.51 -0.64
C ILE A 440 -13.86 -12.02 -0.70
N GLU A 441 -12.89 -12.87 -0.33
CA GLU A 441 -13.07 -14.34 -0.25
C GLU A 441 -14.20 -14.74 0.71
N SER A 442 -14.56 -13.89 1.68
CA SER A 442 -15.68 -14.14 2.61
C SER A 442 -17.03 -14.27 1.91
N GLY A 443 -17.16 -13.73 0.69
CA GLY A 443 -18.43 -13.63 -0.04
C GLY A 443 -19.42 -12.60 0.52
N GLN A 444 -19.03 -11.85 1.54
CA GLN A 444 -19.86 -10.81 2.17
C GLN A 444 -19.66 -9.43 1.52
N LEU A 445 -18.62 -9.27 0.70
CA LEU A 445 -18.27 -8.01 0.07
C LEU A 445 -18.67 -8.00 -1.40
N ASP A 446 -19.41 -6.95 -1.78
CA ASP A 446 -19.68 -6.66 -3.18
C ASP A 446 -18.59 -5.78 -3.82
N ALA A 447 -17.41 -6.35 -4.04
CA ALA A 447 -16.25 -5.65 -4.58
C ALA A 447 -15.37 -6.53 -5.48
N SER A 448 -14.49 -5.89 -6.24
CA SER A 448 -13.36 -6.53 -6.92
C SER A 448 -12.10 -5.65 -6.81
N VAL A 449 -11.00 -6.08 -7.41
CA VAL A 449 -9.69 -5.44 -7.32
C VAL A 449 -9.56 -4.31 -8.33
N GLY A 450 -9.44 -3.08 -7.85
CA GLY A 450 -9.15 -1.92 -8.69
C GLY A 450 -7.72 -1.93 -9.26
N ALA A 451 -7.46 -1.15 -10.31
CA ALA A 451 -6.13 -1.10 -10.97
C ALA A 451 -4.96 -0.66 -10.05
N ARG A 452 -5.25 -0.12 -8.87
CA ARG A 452 -4.28 0.23 -7.82
C ARG A 452 -4.62 -0.44 -6.47
N GLY A 453 -5.45 -1.48 -6.49
CA GLY A 453 -6.01 -2.11 -5.29
C GLY A 453 -6.63 -1.07 -4.36
N LEU A 454 -6.33 -1.18 -3.06
CA LEU A 454 -6.73 -0.21 -2.02
C LEU A 454 -5.55 0.68 -1.59
N HIS A 455 -4.64 1.03 -2.51
CA HIS A 455 -3.36 1.68 -2.18
C HIS A 455 -3.35 3.19 -2.52
N GLY A 456 -4.36 3.71 -3.19
CA GLY A 456 -4.44 5.11 -3.61
C GLY A 456 -5.54 5.37 -4.63
N GLU A 457 -5.66 6.62 -5.06
CA GLU A 457 -6.79 7.11 -5.87
C GLU A 457 -6.56 7.07 -7.38
N ALA A 458 -5.35 6.74 -7.84
CA ALA A 458 -5.09 6.65 -9.27
C ALA A 458 -6.00 5.60 -9.93
N TYR A 459 -6.55 5.95 -11.10
CA TYR A 459 -7.63 5.20 -11.77
C TYR A 459 -8.95 5.14 -10.98
N ARG A 460 -9.13 6.03 -10.00
CA ARG A 460 -10.36 6.21 -9.22
C ARG A 460 -10.81 4.95 -8.46
N GLY A 461 -9.89 3.99 -8.27
CA GLY A 461 -10.18 2.66 -7.72
C GLY A 461 -10.93 1.72 -8.67
N HIS A 462 -11.23 2.13 -9.90
CA HIS A 462 -12.03 1.35 -10.84
C HIS A 462 -11.42 -0.02 -11.17
N VAL A 463 -12.30 -0.97 -11.49
CA VAL A 463 -12.01 -2.35 -11.90
C VAL A 463 -11.98 -2.43 -13.42
N PHE A 464 -10.84 -2.86 -13.96
CA PHE A 464 -10.55 -2.95 -15.40
C PHE A 464 -10.44 -4.42 -15.83
N TRP A 465 -10.01 -4.65 -17.08
CA TRP A 465 -9.54 -5.95 -17.55
C TRP A 465 -8.32 -6.49 -16.78
N ASP A 466 -7.68 -5.65 -15.95
CA ASP A 466 -6.54 -5.99 -15.07
C ASP A 466 -6.78 -7.26 -14.22
N GLU A 467 -8.04 -7.60 -13.96
CA GLU A 467 -8.41 -8.89 -13.36
C GLU A 467 -7.83 -10.09 -14.09
N MET A 468 -7.65 -10.04 -15.42
CA MET A 468 -7.02 -11.12 -16.19
C MET A 468 -5.56 -11.39 -15.77
N PHE A 469 -4.85 -10.42 -15.19
CA PHE A 469 -3.49 -10.62 -14.69
C PHE A 469 -3.47 -11.26 -13.30
N ILE A 470 -4.42 -10.90 -12.43
CA ILE A 470 -4.40 -11.32 -11.02
C ILE A 470 -5.30 -12.53 -10.72
N LEU A 471 -6.41 -12.68 -11.46
CA LEU A 471 -7.37 -13.76 -11.25
C LEU A 471 -6.79 -15.15 -11.51
N PRO A 472 -5.87 -15.38 -12.48
CA PRO A 472 -5.19 -16.66 -12.60
C PRO A 472 -4.39 -17.04 -11.36
N PHE A 473 -3.69 -16.09 -10.74
CA PHE A 473 -2.99 -16.31 -9.48
C PHE A 473 -3.97 -16.72 -8.38
N TYR A 474 -5.07 -15.99 -8.20
CA TYR A 474 -6.08 -16.39 -7.20
C TYR A 474 -6.74 -17.72 -7.53
N THR A 475 -7.04 -18.01 -8.78
CA THR A 475 -7.66 -19.28 -9.17
C THR A 475 -6.79 -20.48 -8.76
N LEU A 476 -5.47 -20.36 -8.93
CA LEU A 476 -4.52 -21.42 -8.58
C LEU A 476 -4.30 -21.58 -7.07
N HIS A 477 -4.40 -20.50 -6.31
CA HIS A 477 -4.00 -20.48 -4.91
C HIS A 477 -5.15 -20.31 -3.90
N ARG A 478 -6.23 -19.64 -4.32
CA ARG A 478 -7.40 -19.18 -3.54
C ARG A 478 -8.65 -19.12 -4.42
N PRO A 479 -9.14 -20.28 -4.90
CA PRO A 479 -10.24 -20.33 -5.87
C PRO A 479 -11.54 -19.69 -5.35
N GLU A 480 -11.82 -19.76 -4.04
CA GLU A 480 -12.99 -19.07 -3.48
C GLU A 480 -12.89 -17.55 -3.63
N LEU A 481 -11.71 -16.96 -3.48
CA LEU A 481 -11.51 -15.53 -3.76
C LEU A 481 -11.78 -15.24 -5.24
N ALA A 482 -11.22 -16.02 -6.17
CA ALA A 482 -11.46 -15.85 -7.60
C ALA A 482 -12.95 -15.93 -7.95
N LYS A 483 -13.69 -16.85 -7.33
CA LYS A 483 -15.15 -16.99 -7.48
C LYS A 483 -15.88 -15.72 -7.07
N GLN A 484 -15.49 -15.09 -5.96
CA GLN A 484 -16.13 -13.85 -5.50
C GLN A 484 -15.82 -12.64 -6.40
N LEU A 485 -14.61 -12.56 -6.98
CA LEU A 485 -14.29 -11.55 -8.01
C LEU A 485 -15.15 -11.75 -9.27
N LEU A 486 -15.37 -12.99 -9.69
CA LEU A 486 -16.31 -13.29 -10.79
C LEU A 486 -17.76 -13.00 -10.41
N ALA A 487 -18.15 -13.21 -9.15
CA ALA A 487 -19.49 -12.88 -8.66
C ALA A 487 -19.75 -11.35 -8.73
N TYR A 488 -18.74 -10.51 -8.48
CA TYR A 488 -18.84 -9.07 -8.75
C TYR A 488 -19.21 -8.81 -10.21
N ARG A 489 -18.52 -9.43 -11.18
CA ARG A 489 -18.85 -9.31 -12.61
C ARG A 489 -20.23 -9.84 -12.94
N TYR A 490 -20.65 -10.96 -12.35
CA TYR A 490 -21.99 -11.49 -12.54
C TYR A 490 -23.07 -10.51 -12.07
N ARG A 491 -22.92 -9.90 -10.89
CA ARG A 491 -23.86 -8.90 -10.35
C ARG A 491 -23.99 -7.66 -11.26
N ARG A 492 -22.97 -7.36 -12.07
CA ARG A 492 -22.97 -6.25 -13.06
C ARG A 492 -23.43 -6.68 -14.46
N LEU A 493 -23.75 -7.95 -14.69
CA LEU A 493 -24.22 -8.45 -15.98
C LEU A 493 -25.46 -7.70 -16.53
N PRO A 494 -26.48 -7.35 -15.71
CA PRO A 494 -27.60 -6.55 -16.19
C PRO A 494 -27.18 -5.18 -16.75
N MET A 495 -26.21 -4.53 -16.12
CA MET A 495 -25.70 -3.25 -16.60
C MET A 495 -24.83 -3.42 -17.86
N ALA A 496 -24.01 -4.47 -17.93
CA ALA A 496 -23.28 -4.80 -19.15
C ALA A 496 -24.21 -5.03 -20.35
N ARG A 497 -25.40 -5.62 -20.13
CA ARG A 497 -26.44 -5.75 -21.17
C ARG A 497 -27.01 -4.39 -21.60
N LYS A 498 -27.30 -3.51 -20.65
CA LYS A 498 -27.74 -2.13 -20.93
C LYS A 498 -26.68 -1.34 -21.70
N ASN A 499 -25.41 -1.51 -21.37
CA ASN A 499 -24.31 -0.88 -22.10
C ASN A 499 -24.26 -1.37 -23.56
N ALA A 500 -24.42 -2.68 -23.80
CA ALA A 500 -24.48 -3.22 -25.15
C ALA A 500 -25.66 -2.65 -25.95
N GLU A 501 -26.85 -2.61 -25.34
CA GLU A 501 -28.06 -2.06 -25.92
C GLU A 501 -27.90 -0.58 -26.30
N ALA A 502 -27.30 0.23 -25.42
CA ALA A 502 -27.03 1.64 -25.66
C ALA A 502 -26.09 1.88 -26.86
N GLU A 503 -25.24 0.91 -27.18
CA GLU A 503 -24.34 0.93 -28.34
C GLU A 503 -24.92 0.21 -29.57
N GLY A 504 -26.19 -0.24 -29.51
CA GLY A 504 -26.88 -0.91 -30.61
C GLY A 504 -26.52 -2.38 -30.79
N TYR A 505 -26.00 -3.05 -29.76
CA TYR A 505 -25.67 -4.48 -29.76
C TYR A 505 -26.57 -5.28 -28.82
N ALA A 506 -26.75 -6.57 -29.12
CA ALA A 506 -27.25 -7.54 -28.15
C ALA A 506 -26.13 -7.99 -27.20
N GLY A 507 -26.44 -8.85 -26.23
CA GLY A 507 -25.47 -9.48 -25.34
C GLY A 507 -24.98 -8.58 -24.21
N ALA A 508 -23.78 -8.84 -23.69
CA ALA A 508 -23.18 -8.10 -22.59
C ALA A 508 -21.88 -7.42 -23.00
N MET A 509 -21.85 -6.09 -22.88
CA MET A 509 -20.67 -5.24 -23.04
C MET A 509 -20.27 -4.70 -21.67
N TYR A 510 -19.35 -5.41 -21.00
CA TYR A 510 -18.77 -4.91 -19.76
C TYR A 510 -17.96 -3.62 -20.03
N PRO A 511 -18.01 -2.66 -19.10
CA PRO A 511 -17.36 -1.36 -19.29
C PRO A 511 -15.83 -1.48 -19.22
N TRP A 512 -15.12 -0.52 -19.83
CA TRP A 512 -13.67 -0.39 -19.67
C TRP A 512 -13.30 -0.07 -18.22
N GLN A 513 -14.06 0.84 -17.60
CA GLN A 513 -13.96 1.18 -16.19
C GLN A 513 -15.25 0.82 -15.47
N SER A 514 -15.17 -0.16 -14.57
CA SER A 514 -16.28 -0.61 -13.73
C SER A 514 -16.08 -0.12 -12.29
N ALA A 515 -17.17 0.32 -11.67
CA ALA A 515 -17.19 0.76 -10.27
C ALA A 515 -18.38 0.13 -9.53
N SER A 516 -19.26 0.92 -8.91
CA SER A 516 -20.33 0.39 -8.06
C SER A 516 -21.43 -0.31 -8.88
N LYS A 517 -21.94 0.31 -9.95
CA LYS A 517 -23.11 -0.17 -10.70
C LYS A 517 -22.78 -0.99 -11.95
N GLY A 518 -21.54 -0.94 -12.42
CA GLY A 518 -21.10 -1.60 -13.65
C GLY A 518 -21.47 -0.88 -14.95
N ASP A 519 -21.90 0.37 -14.85
CA ASP A 519 -22.01 1.30 -15.98
C ASP A 519 -20.62 1.78 -16.40
N GLU A 520 -20.50 2.33 -17.60
CA GLU A 520 -19.23 2.83 -18.12
C GLU A 520 -18.79 4.10 -17.40
N GLN A 521 -17.69 3.99 -16.64
CA GLN A 521 -17.09 5.11 -15.92
C GLN A 521 -15.97 5.81 -16.69
N SER A 522 -15.59 5.31 -17.86
CA SER A 522 -14.64 6.02 -18.72
C SER A 522 -15.25 7.31 -19.24
N GLN A 523 -14.49 8.39 -19.16
CA GLN A 523 -14.94 9.67 -19.71
C GLN A 523 -15.07 9.58 -21.23
N PHE A 524 -15.98 10.38 -21.80
CA PHE A 524 -16.10 10.54 -23.26
C PHE A 524 -15.08 11.52 -23.82
N THR A 525 -14.65 12.46 -22.99
CA THR A 525 -13.66 13.48 -23.30
C THR A 525 -12.76 13.69 -22.10
N HIS A 526 -11.49 13.98 -22.34
CA HIS A 526 -10.56 14.37 -21.29
C HIS A 526 -10.02 15.76 -21.56
N LEU A 527 -9.83 16.54 -20.49
CA LEU A 527 -9.19 17.84 -20.59
C LEU A 527 -7.69 17.63 -20.77
N ASN A 528 -7.15 18.09 -21.89
CA ASN A 528 -5.74 18.10 -22.15
C ASN A 528 -5.08 19.20 -21.30
N PRO A 529 -4.17 18.86 -20.37
CA PRO A 529 -3.63 19.84 -19.42
C PRO A 529 -2.72 20.88 -20.09
N ILE A 530 -2.17 20.58 -21.28
CA ILE A 530 -1.26 21.46 -22.02
C ILE A 530 -2.07 22.41 -22.91
N THR A 531 -2.96 21.89 -23.75
CA THR A 531 -3.73 22.70 -24.72
C THR A 531 -4.98 23.33 -24.11
N LYS A 532 -5.42 22.86 -22.92
CA LYS A 532 -6.69 23.22 -22.27
C LYS A 532 -7.93 22.95 -23.12
N THR A 533 -7.83 22.00 -24.06
CA THR A 533 -8.93 21.55 -24.92
C THR A 533 -9.50 20.21 -24.45
N TRP A 534 -10.77 19.96 -24.76
CA TRP A 534 -11.41 18.66 -24.57
C TRP A 534 -11.13 17.77 -25.76
N ASP A 535 -10.32 16.73 -25.54
CA ASP A 535 -10.00 15.74 -26.57
C ASP A 535 -10.87 14.49 -26.37
N PRO A 536 -11.29 13.79 -27.45
CA PRO A 536 -12.03 12.53 -27.32
C PRO A 536 -11.25 11.50 -26.51
N ASP A 537 -11.93 10.85 -25.56
CA ASP A 537 -11.40 9.68 -24.87
C ASP A 537 -12.04 8.43 -25.46
N ASN A 538 -11.19 7.62 -26.11
CA ASN A 538 -11.58 6.42 -26.83
C ASN A 538 -11.47 5.16 -25.97
N SER A 539 -11.18 5.27 -24.67
CA SER A 539 -10.94 4.12 -23.78
C SER A 539 -12.12 3.12 -23.79
N ARG A 540 -13.36 3.62 -23.77
CA ARG A 540 -14.59 2.82 -23.87
C ARG A 540 -14.74 1.99 -25.15
N LEU A 541 -13.97 2.29 -26.20
CA LEU A 541 -13.98 1.53 -27.46
C LEU A 541 -13.17 0.23 -27.35
N GLN A 542 -12.39 0.06 -26.28
CA GLN A 542 -11.66 -1.18 -25.97
C GLN A 542 -12.60 -2.25 -25.44
N ARG A 543 -13.44 -2.78 -26.34
CA ARG A 543 -14.50 -3.75 -26.03
C ARG A 543 -13.99 -5.17 -25.71
N HIS A 544 -12.68 -5.39 -25.68
CA HIS A 544 -12.08 -6.69 -25.37
C HIS A 544 -12.29 -7.10 -23.91
N VAL A 545 -12.62 -6.18 -22.99
CA VAL A 545 -12.91 -6.47 -21.58
C VAL A 545 -13.93 -7.60 -21.40
N SER A 546 -14.94 -7.66 -22.28
CA SER A 546 -15.93 -8.73 -22.22
C SER A 546 -15.32 -10.10 -22.55
N LEU A 547 -14.36 -10.17 -23.48
CA LEU A 547 -13.60 -11.39 -23.77
C LEU A 547 -12.66 -11.77 -22.63
N ASP A 548 -12.04 -10.79 -21.98
CA ASP A 548 -11.16 -11.04 -20.83
C ASP A 548 -11.94 -11.64 -19.65
N ILE A 549 -13.16 -11.15 -19.41
CA ILE A 549 -14.07 -11.73 -18.42
C ILE A 549 -14.49 -13.15 -18.81
N ALA A 550 -14.79 -13.40 -20.08
CA ALA A 550 -15.08 -14.76 -20.56
C ALA A 550 -13.88 -15.71 -20.36
N TYR A 551 -12.66 -15.23 -20.62
CA TYR A 551 -11.44 -15.98 -20.33
C TYR A 551 -11.30 -16.28 -18.83
N ASN A 552 -11.55 -15.30 -17.97
CA ASN A 552 -11.49 -15.50 -16.52
C ASN A 552 -12.50 -16.53 -16.02
N VAL A 553 -13.74 -16.51 -16.52
CA VAL A 553 -14.77 -17.52 -16.22
C VAL A 553 -14.31 -18.90 -16.69
N TRP A 554 -13.79 -19.01 -17.91
CA TRP A 554 -13.29 -20.26 -18.47
C TRP A 554 -12.10 -20.80 -17.68
N PHE A 555 -11.10 -19.95 -17.38
CA PHE A 555 -9.88 -20.35 -16.67
C PHE A 555 -10.22 -20.81 -15.25
N TYR A 556 -11.09 -20.07 -14.55
CA TYR A 556 -11.61 -20.46 -13.25
C TYR A 556 -12.21 -21.87 -13.29
N TYR A 557 -13.20 -22.09 -14.16
CA TYR A 557 -13.84 -23.40 -14.29
C TYR A 557 -12.85 -24.50 -14.71
N HIS A 558 -11.93 -24.20 -15.63
CA HIS A 558 -10.94 -25.15 -16.11
C HIS A 558 -10.05 -25.68 -14.97
N VAL A 559 -9.65 -24.80 -14.04
CA VAL A 559 -8.83 -25.15 -12.89
C VAL A 559 -9.65 -25.79 -11.76
N THR A 560 -10.80 -25.23 -11.41
CA THR A 560 -11.55 -25.64 -10.20
C THR A 560 -12.56 -26.74 -10.45
N GLN A 561 -13.02 -26.90 -11.70
CA GLN A 561 -14.15 -27.75 -12.07
C GLN A 561 -15.44 -27.43 -11.30
N ASP A 562 -15.59 -26.19 -10.79
CA ASP A 562 -16.79 -25.75 -10.06
C ASP A 562 -18.00 -25.65 -10.99
N ARG A 563 -18.76 -26.75 -11.06
CA ARG A 563 -19.97 -26.88 -11.87
C ARG A 563 -21.09 -26.01 -11.34
N ASP A 564 -21.19 -25.81 -10.02
CA ASP A 564 -22.25 -24.99 -9.43
C ASP A 564 -22.07 -23.54 -9.85
N PHE A 565 -20.85 -23.01 -9.81
CA PHE A 565 -20.55 -21.68 -10.33
C PHE A 565 -20.88 -21.57 -11.82
N LEU A 566 -20.45 -22.55 -12.63
CA LEU A 566 -20.70 -22.52 -14.07
C LEU A 566 -22.20 -22.55 -14.38
N THR A 567 -22.98 -23.41 -13.71
CA THR A 567 -24.41 -23.56 -13.95
C THR A 567 -25.22 -22.34 -13.52
N HIS A 568 -24.90 -21.74 -12.35
CA HIS A 568 -25.69 -20.64 -11.80
C HIS A 568 -25.23 -19.24 -12.24
N TYR A 569 -23.98 -19.09 -12.67
CA TYR A 569 -23.38 -17.78 -12.99
C TYR A 569 -22.62 -17.80 -14.31
N GLY A 570 -21.60 -18.66 -14.42
CA GLY A 570 -20.63 -18.61 -15.50
C GLY A 570 -21.23 -18.81 -16.90
N MET A 571 -22.18 -19.74 -17.06
CA MET A 571 -22.79 -20.02 -18.35
C MET A 571 -23.63 -18.83 -18.85
N GLU A 572 -24.37 -18.18 -17.96
CA GLU A 572 -25.14 -16.97 -18.33
C GLU A 572 -24.21 -15.84 -18.77
N MET A 573 -23.08 -15.64 -18.06
CA MET A 573 -22.07 -14.66 -18.45
C MET A 573 -21.48 -14.98 -19.83
N LEU A 574 -21.00 -16.22 -20.03
CA LEU A 574 -20.39 -16.64 -21.29
C LEU A 574 -21.34 -16.51 -22.48
N LEU A 575 -22.60 -16.95 -22.34
CA LEU A 575 -23.60 -16.85 -23.40
C LEU A 575 -23.96 -15.38 -23.70
N SER A 576 -24.06 -14.54 -22.66
CA SER A 576 -24.34 -13.11 -22.84
C SER A 576 -23.20 -12.39 -23.54
N ILE A 577 -21.96 -12.71 -23.18
CA ILE A 577 -20.75 -12.17 -23.85
C ILE A 577 -20.67 -12.68 -25.29
N ALA A 578 -20.95 -13.96 -25.55
CA ALA A 578 -20.94 -14.51 -26.90
C ALA A 578 -22.01 -13.87 -27.81
N ALA A 579 -23.15 -13.48 -27.23
CA ALA A 579 -24.21 -12.75 -27.94
C ALA A 579 -23.83 -11.29 -28.26
N PHE A 580 -22.74 -10.76 -27.70
CA PHE A 580 -22.29 -9.41 -27.99
C PHE A 580 -21.75 -9.29 -29.42
N GLY A 581 -22.47 -8.55 -30.28
CA GLY A 581 -22.21 -8.51 -31.72
C GLY A 581 -20.80 -8.05 -32.12
N SER A 582 -20.12 -7.25 -31.27
CA SER A 582 -18.71 -6.89 -31.48
C SER A 582 -17.76 -8.08 -31.28
N VAL A 583 -18.04 -9.01 -30.35
CA VAL A 583 -17.26 -10.26 -30.21
C VAL A 583 -17.37 -11.10 -31.49
N LYS A 584 -18.58 -11.18 -32.07
CA LYS A 584 -18.78 -11.86 -33.36
C LYS A 584 -17.96 -11.21 -34.46
N GLN A 585 -17.90 -9.88 -34.53
CA GLN A 585 -17.07 -9.16 -35.51
C GLN A 585 -15.56 -9.30 -35.23
N ILE A 586 -15.12 -9.26 -33.97
CA ILE A 586 -13.73 -9.49 -33.57
C ILE A 586 -13.30 -10.91 -33.95
N MET A 587 -14.10 -11.93 -33.61
CA MET A 587 -13.85 -13.32 -33.98
C MET A 587 -13.84 -13.51 -35.50
N THR A 588 -14.75 -12.84 -36.23
CA THR A 588 -14.79 -12.88 -37.70
C THR A 588 -13.54 -12.22 -38.30
N LYS A 589 -13.09 -11.09 -37.76
CA LYS A 589 -11.86 -10.41 -38.20
C LYS A 589 -10.60 -11.19 -37.81
N LEU A 590 -10.53 -11.80 -36.62
CA LEU A 590 -9.42 -12.65 -36.20
C LEU A 590 -9.34 -13.92 -37.05
N MET A 591 -10.49 -14.55 -37.34
CA MET A 591 -10.59 -15.66 -38.28
C MET A 591 -10.18 -15.23 -39.68
N ALA A 592 -10.57 -14.05 -40.15
CA ALA A 592 -10.12 -13.51 -41.43
C ALA A 592 -8.59 -13.31 -41.45
N VAL A 593 -7.99 -12.79 -40.38
CA VAL A 593 -6.52 -12.66 -40.24
C VAL A 593 -5.84 -14.03 -40.20
N ILE A 594 -6.35 -15.02 -39.47
CA ILE A 594 -5.79 -16.37 -39.42
C ILE A 594 -5.92 -17.09 -40.78
N THR A 595 -7.04 -16.88 -41.49
CA THR A 595 -7.26 -17.42 -42.84
C THR A 595 -6.37 -16.73 -43.87
N LEU A 596 -6.07 -15.44 -43.70
CA LEU A 596 -5.15 -14.67 -44.55
C LEU A 596 -3.67 -14.95 -44.23
N VAL A 597 -3.32 -15.28 -42.99
CA VAL A 597 -1.95 -15.66 -42.58
C VAL A 597 -1.61 -17.11 -42.97
N GLY A 598 -2.63 -17.93 -43.31
CA GLY A 598 -2.47 -19.20 -44.02
C GLY A 598 -2.03 -19.06 -45.50
N SER A 599 -1.99 -17.83 -46.02
CA SER A 599 -1.46 -17.50 -47.35
C SER A 599 -0.47 -16.34 -47.24
N TRP A 600 0.78 -16.65 -46.93
CA TRP A 600 1.90 -15.71 -47.03
C TRP A 600 2.05 -15.21 -48.48
N ASP A 601 1.70 -13.95 -48.75
CA ASP A 601 2.63 -12.92 -49.23
C ASP A 601 1.90 -11.59 -49.49
N GLN A 602 2.55 -10.50 -49.11
CA GLN A 602 2.15 -9.08 -49.26
C GLN A 602 1.14 -8.51 -48.24
N MET A 603 1.64 -7.68 -47.32
CA MET A 603 1.10 -6.31 -47.15
C MET A 603 2.06 -5.45 -46.32
N ASN A 604 2.90 -4.72 -47.04
CA ASN A 604 3.69 -3.59 -46.54
C ASN A 604 2.83 -2.31 -46.62
N SER A 605 1.64 -2.30 -46.01
CA SER A 605 0.75 -1.13 -45.99
C SER A 605 -0.39 -1.25 -44.96
N MET A 606 -0.06 -1.17 -43.66
CA MET A 606 -1.05 -0.80 -42.64
C MET A 606 -0.35 -0.04 -41.50
N LYS A 607 0.00 1.22 -41.78
CA LYS A 607 0.28 2.23 -40.76
C LYS A 607 -1.05 2.77 -40.24
N THR A 608 -1.60 2.20 -39.17
CA THR A 608 -2.31 2.87 -38.07
C THR A 608 -2.94 1.83 -37.15
N ILE A 609 -2.12 1.27 -36.26
CA ILE A 609 -2.59 0.93 -34.92
C ILE A 609 -1.87 1.94 -34.04
N GLN A 610 -2.59 2.99 -33.61
CA GLN A 610 -2.08 3.88 -32.58
C GLN A 610 -1.94 3.05 -31.32
N THR A 611 -0.73 2.56 -31.09
CA THR A 611 -0.26 2.18 -29.76
C THR A 611 -0.31 3.44 -28.91
N ALA A 612 -1.26 3.51 -27.99
CA ALA A 612 -1.18 4.43 -26.87
C ALA A 612 0.19 4.22 -26.22
N ARG A 613 0.98 5.30 -26.11
CA ARG A 613 2.21 5.27 -25.33
C ARG A 613 1.85 4.93 -23.87
N PRO A 614 2.72 4.24 -23.13
CA PRO A 614 2.63 4.26 -21.67
C PRO A 614 2.63 5.73 -21.25
N LEU A 615 1.61 6.13 -20.50
CA LEU A 615 1.59 7.43 -19.84
C LEU A 615 2.49 7.28 -18.61
N ASP A 616 3.70 7.84 -18.71
CA ASP A 616 4.63 8.05 -17.59
C ASP A 616 4.00 8.96 -16.52
#